data_AF-A0A661KVI7-F1
#
_entry.id   AF-A0A661KVI7-F1
#
_cell.length_a   1.000
_cell.length_b   1.000
_cell.length_c   1.000
_cell.angle_alpha   90.00
_cell.angle_beta   90.00
_cell.angle_gamma   90.00
#
_symmetry.space_group_name_H-M   'P 1'
#
loop_
_entity.id
_entity.type
_entity.pdbx_description
1 polymer ?
#
loop_
_entity_poly.entity_id
_entity_poly.type
_entity_poly.pdbx_seq_one_letter_code
_entity_poly.pdbx_strand_id
1 'polypeptide(L)'
;MKDYKTFVRAYHQFRKSVDLEKRGILPELSRLVWYILMGIPPVPADEYSVPDSQEIAIDQRIAILKAIFVEINRDQSEDFIDKGLNVYDTAGKLAKKLLREEMAEELAQFLDNYLKSHPYTDNDDLL
;
A
#
# COMPACT_ATOMS: atom_id res chain seq x y z
N MET A 1 -9.91 -13.56 -18.26
CA MET A 1 -11.19 -13.23 -17.58
C MET A 1 -11.24 -13.63 -16.10
N LYS A 2 -10.49 -14.67 -15.67
CA LYS A 2 -10.40 -15.11 -14.26
C LYS A 2 -9.63 -14.12 -13.36
N ASP A 3 -8.56 -13.53 -13.88
CA ASP A 3 -7.68 -12.64 -13.09
C ASP A 3 -8.37 -11.31 -12.75
N TYR A 4 -9.13 -10.73 -13.68
CA TYR A 4 -9.90 -9.52 -13.44
C TYR A 4 -10.94 -9.70 -12.30
N LYS A 5 -11.70 -10.81 -12.31
CA LYS A 5 -12.68 -11.09 -11.24
C LYS A 5 -12.01 -11.26 -9.88
N THR A 6 -10.82 -11.86 -9.86
CA THR A 6 -10.05 -12.08 -8.64
C THR A 6 -9.49 -10.76 -8.10
N PHE A 7 -8.99 -9.88 -8.98
CA PHE A 7 -8.55 -8.54 -8.62
C PHE A 7 -9.69 -7.67 -8.07
N VAL A 8 -10.84 -7.63 -8.75
CA VAL A 8 -12.04 -6.90 -8.28
C VAL A 8 -12.50 -7.41 -6.92
N ARG A 9 -12.41 -8.73 -6.68
CA ARG A 9 -12.71 -9.31 -5.37
C ARG A 9 -11.73 -8.83 -4.30
N ALA A 10 -10.43 -8.81 -4.59
CA ALA A 10 -9.41 -8.30 -3.67
C ALA A 10 -9.68 -6.83 -3.29
N TYR A 11 -10.02 -5.99 -4.26
CA TYR A 11 -10.46 -4.61 -4.01
C TYR A 11 -11.65 -4.55 -3.05
N HIS A 12 -12.74 -5.27 -3.35
CA HIS A 12 -13.93 -5.24 -2.49
C HIS A 12 -13.69 -5.81 -1.09
N GLN A 13 -12.82 -6.81 -0.95
CA GLN A 13 -12.44 -7.37 0.35
C GLN A 13 -11.69 -6.34 1.18
N PHE A 14 -10.66 -5.72 0.61
CA PHE A 14 -9.87 -4.73 1.33
C PHE A 14 -10.66 -3.45 1.62
N ARG A 15 -11.51 -2.99 0.68
CA ARG A 15 -12.39 -1.85 0.90
C ARG A 15 -13.30 -2.03 2.14
N LYS A 16 -13.68 -3.27 2.50
CA LYS A 16 -14.48 -3.55 3.70
C LYS A 16 -13.71 -3.41 5.00
N SER A 17 -12.37 -3.49 4.96
CA SER A 17 -11.50 -3.33 6.12
C SER A 17 -10.93 -1.91 6.24
N VAL A 18 -11.49 -0.94 5.51
CA VAL A 18 -11.04 0.45 5.55
C VAL A 18 -12.18 1.31 6.09
N ASP A 19 -11.86 2.10 7.10
CA ASP A 19 -12.74 3.16 7.59
C ASP A 19 -12.83 4.29 6.56
N LEU A 20 -14.00 4.41 5.94
CA LEU A 20 -14.27 5.39 4.88
C LEU A 20 -14.55 6.79 5.40
N GLU A 21 -14.75 6.96 6.71
CA GLU A 21 -14.99 8.27 7.33
C GLU A 21 -13.68 9.04 7.55
N LYS A 22 -12.53 8.37 7.46
CA LYS A 22 -11.18 8.98 7.55
C LYS A 22 -10.75 9.67 6.25
N ARG A 23 -11.46 10.74 5.90
CA ARG A 23 -11.20 11.62 4.75
C ARG A 23 -10.25 12.78 5.08
N GLY A 24 -9.67 13.39 4.05
CA GLY A 24 -8.82 14.59 4.16
C GLY A 24 -7.42 14.32 4.71
N ILE A 25 -7.01 13.05 4.77
CA ILE A 25 -5.70 12.62 5.29
C ILE A 25 -4.85 12.13 4.13
N LEU A 26 -3.66 12.71 3.95
CA LEU A 26 -2.68 12.20 3.00
C LEU A 26 -2.01 10.93 3.57
N PRO A 27 -1.72 9.93 2.72
CA PRO A 27 -0.96 8.76 3.15
C PRO A 27 0.45 9.18 3.59
N GLU A 28 0.96 8.54 4.64
CA GLU A 28 2.36 8.68 5.05
C GLU A 28 3.21 7.67 4.26
N LEU A 29 4.25 8.18 3.59
CA LEU A 29 5.03 7.43 2.61
C LEU A 29 5.70 6.18 3.20
N SER A 30 6.31 6.31 4.37
CA SER A 30 7.07 5.24 5.03
C SER A 30 6.17 4.08 5.40
N ARG A 31 5.08 4.37 6.10
CA ARG A 31 4.06 3.41 6.52
C ARG A 31 3.41 2.74 5.31
N LEU A 32 3.19 3.49 4.23
CA LEU A 32 2.66 2.94 3.00
C LEU A 32 3.62 1.94 2.34
N VAL A 33 4.92 2.28 2.25
CA VAL A 33 5.96 1.34 1.77
C VAL A 33 5.97 0.08 2.63
N TRP A 34 5.87 0.22 3.96
CA TRP A 34 5.76 -0.91 4.88
C TRP A 34 4.58 -1.82 4.58
N TYR A 35 3.38 -1.25 4.45
CA TYR A 35 2.20 -2.05 4.14
C TYR A 35 2.31 -2.79 2.81
N ILE A 36 2.85 -2.14 1.78
CA ILE A 36 3.06 -2.76 0.48
C ILE A 36 3.99 -3.96 0.58
N LEU A 37 5.13 -3.83 1.27
CA LEU A 37 6.13 -4.88 1.45
C LEU A 37 5.63 -6.03 2.35
N MET A 38 4.80 -5.71 3.35
CA MET A 38 4.14 -6.70 4.21
C MET A 38 3.00 -7.45 3.52
N GLY A 39 2.72 -7.12 2.25
CA GLY A 39 1.71 -7.81 1.48
C GLY A 39 0.29 -7.27 1.66
N ILE A 40 0.12 -6.00 2.04
CA ILE A 40 -1.17 -5.37 2.32
C ILE A 40 -1.50 -4.31 1.27
N PRO A 41 -2.68 -4.36 0.61
CA PRO A 41 -3.68 -5.44 0.69
C PRO A 41 -3.20 -6.75 0.05
N PRO A 42 -3.78 -7.91 0.41
CA PRO A 42 -3.58 -9.14 -0.36
C PRO A 42 -4.09 -8.97 -1.79
N VAL A 43 -3.36 -9.51 -2.77
CA VAL A 43 -3.66 -9.37 -4.19
C VAL A 43 -3.45 -10.69 -4.94
N PRO A 44 -4.13 -10.89 -6.09
CA PRO A 44 -3.99 -12.13 -6.86
C PRO A 44 -2.53 -12.52 -7.17
N ALA A 45 -1.67 -11.54 -7.44
CA ALA A 45 -0.29 -11.79 -7.80
C ALA A 45 0.58 -12.35 -6.66
N ASP A 46 0.10 -12.37 -5.41
CA ASP A 46 0.78 -13.06 -4.31
C ASP A 46 0.86 -14.58 -4.51
N GLU A 47 -0.10 -15.14 -5.26
CA GLU A 47 -0.18 -16.58 -5.54
C GLU A 47 0.54 -16.95 -6.85
N TYR A 48 1.12 -15.97 -7.56
CA TYR A 48 1.75 -16.23 -8.85
C TYR A 48 3.14 -16.84 -8.65
N SER A 49 3.43 -17.92 -9.38
CA SER A 49 4.75 -18.58 -9.37
C SER A 49 5.60 -18.18 -10.58
N VAL A 50 5.77 -16.87 -10.80
CA VAL A 50 6.60 -16.30 -11.89
C VAL A 50 7.67 -15.37 -11.34
N PRO A 51 8.82 -15.18 -12.03
CA PRO A 51 9.92 -14.35 -11.52
C PRO A 51 9.52 -12.94 -11.09
N ASP A 52 8.59 -12.30 -11.81
CA ASP A 52 8.15 -10.91 -11.53
C ASP A 52 6.91 -10.83 -10.61
N SER A 53 6.48 -11.95 -10.02
CA SER A 53 5.24 -12.06 -9.23
C SER A 53 5.14 -10.98 -8.14
N GLN A 54 6.22 -10.75 -7.40
CA GLN A 54 6.27 -9.78 -6.31
C GLN A 54 6.12 -8.33 -6.80
N GLU A 55 6.73 -7.97 -7.94
CA GLU A 55 6.56 -6.63 -8.50
C GLU A 55 5.16 -6.40 -9.07
N ILE A 56 4.60 -7.42 -9.72
CA ILE A 56 3.20 -7.40 -10.19
C ILE A 56 2.27 -7.24 -8.99
N ALA A 57 2.57 -7.89 -7.87
CA ALA A 57 1.79 -7.79 -6.64
C ALA A 57 1.88 -6.38 -6.03
N ILE A 58 3.04 -5.74 -6.06
CA ILE A 58 3.18 -4.33 -5.67
C ILE A 58 2.30 -3.43 -6.55
N ASP A 59 2.29 -3.61 -7.87
CA ASP A 59 1.46 -2.81 -8.77
C ASP A 59 -0.04 -2.99 -8.49
N GLN A 60 -0.49 -4.23 -8.28
CA GLN A 60 -1.87 -4.52 -7.93
C GLN A 60 -2.27 -3.86 -6.60
N ARG A 61 -1.39 -3.89 -5.59
CA ARG A 61 -1.62 -3.22 -4.31
C ARG A 61 -1.79 -1.73 -4.47
N ILE A 62 -0.87 -1.09 -5.20
CA ILE A 62 -0.93 0.34 -5.48
C ILE A 62 -2.23 0.70 -6.20
N ALA A 63 -2.66 -0.09 -7.17
CA ALA A 63 -3.92 0.15 -7.87
C ALA A 63 -5.14 0.11 -6.92
N ILE A 64 -5.22 -0.88 -6.03
CA ILE A 64 -6.30 -0.98 -5.05
C ILE A 64 -6.26 0.20 -4.06
N LEU A 65 -5.08 0.51 -3.52
CA LEU A 65 -4.89 1.56 -2.54
C LEU A 65 -5.23 2.94 -3.10
N LYS A 66 -4.81 3.23 -4.34
CA LYS A 66 -5.17 4.46 -5.05
C LYS A 66 -6.68 4.56 -5.29
N ALA A 67 -7.32 3.47 -5.71
CA ALA A 67 -8.77 3.45 -5.94
C ALA A 67 -9.55 3.79 -4.66
N ILE A 68 -9.15 3.21 -3.53
CA ILE A 68 -9.77 3.49 -2.23
C ILE A 68 -9.49 4.92 -1.78
N PHE A 69 -8.26 5.41 -1.95
CA PHE A 69 -7.92 6.79 -1.60
C PHE A 69 -8.79 7.80 -2.36
N VAL A 70 -8.96 7.61 -3.67
CA VAL A 70 -9.85 8.46 -4.50
C VAL A 70 -11.31 8.33 -4.07
N GLU A 71 -11.76 7.12 -3.75
CA GLU A 71 -13.13 6.90 -3.29
C GLU A 71 -13.44 7.65 -1.99
N ILE A 72 -12.55 7.54 -1.00
CA ILE A 72 -12.69 8.19 0.31
C ILE A 72 -12.63 9.72 0.17
N ASN A 73 -11.75 10.21 -0.70
CA ASN A 73 -11.46 11.64 -0.83
C ASN A 73 -12.14 12.29 -2.05
N ARG A 74 -13.18 11.67 -2.61
CA ARG A 74 -13.87 12.13 -3.83
C ARG A 74 -14.41 13.56 -3.76
N ASP A 75 -14.57 14.09 -2.54
CA ASP A 75 -15.06 15.44 -2.24
C ASP A 75 -13.93 16.45 -2.01
N GLN A 76 -12.68 16.02 -2.00
CA GLN A 76 -11.49 16.86 -1.86
C GLN A 76 -11.12 17.53 -3.19
N SER A 77 -10.21 18.50 -3.13
CA SER A 77 -9.70 19.18 -4.33
C SER A 77 -8.88 18.24 -5.21
N GLU A 78 -8.84 18.53 -6.51
CA GLU A 78 -7.98 17.82 -7.48
C GLU A 78 -6.51 17.83 -7.04
N ASP A 79 -6.00 18.99 -6.62
CA ASP A 79 -4.65 19.13 -6.05
C ASP A 79 -4.37 18.18 -4.87
N PHE A 80 -5.38 17.94 -4.01
CA PHE A 80 -5.23 17.02 -2.88
C PHE A 80 -5.18 15.57 -3.37
N ILE A 81 -6.06 15.22 -4.31
CA ILE A 81 -6.07 13.89 -4.93
C ILE A 81 -4.74 13.61 -5.62
N ASP A 82 -4.24 14.54 -6.42
CA ASP A 82 -2.97 14.40 -7.14
C ASP A 82 -1.79 14.24 -6.19
N LYS A 83 -1.75 15.02 -5.09
CA LYS A 83 -0.72 14.86 -4.05
C LYS A 83 -0.75 13.46 -3.45
N GLY A 84 -1.94 12.96 -3.08
CA GLY A 84 -2.07 11.62 -2.53
C GLY A 84 -1.67 10.52 -3.53
N LEU A 85 -2.13 10.62 -4.78
CA LEU A 85 -1.78 9.66 -5.84
C LEU A 85 -0.27 9.61 -6.11
N ASN A 86 0.41 10.76 -6.06
CA ASN A 86 1.87 10.84 -6.19
C ASN A 86 2.60 10.13 -5.03
N VAL A 87 2.06 10.17 -3.81
CA VAL A 87 2.62 9.42 -2.68
C VAL A 87 2.52 7.91 -2.94
N TYR A 88 1.37 7.42 -3.45
CA TYR A 88 1.25 6.01 -3.83
C TYR A 88 2.20 5.60 -4.95
N ASP A 89 2.39 6.43 -5.98
CA ASP A 89 3.39 6.14 -7.03
C ASP A 89 4.81 6.07 -6.48
N THR A 90 5.14 6.99 -5.56
CA THR A 90 6.45 7.02 -4.91
C THR A 90 6.66 5.79 -4.05
N ALA A 91 5.65 5.39 -3.28
CA ALA A 91 5.70 4.20 -2.45
C ALA A 91 5.90 2.93 -3.28
N GLY A 92 5.19 2.78 -4.41
CA GLY A 92 5.35 1.65 -5.31
C GLY A 92 6.76 1.55 -5.89
N LYS A 93 7.34 2.68 -6.31
CA LYS A 93 8.72 2.74 -6.80
C LYS A 93 9.73 2.36 -5.71
N LEU A 94 9.57 2.89 -4.50
CA LEU A 94 10.45 2.58 -3.37
C LEU A 94 10.34 1.11 -2.96
N ALA A 95 9.13 0.57 -2.82
CA ALA A 95 8.91 -0.84 -2.49
C ALA A 95 9.57 -1.77 -3.51
N LYS A 96 9.43 -1.49 -4.82
CA LYS A 96 10.10 -2.27 -5.86
C LYS A 96 11.61 -2.16 -5.81
N LYS A 97 12.15 -0.96 -5.55
CA LYS A 97 13.61 -0.78 -5.38
C LYS A 97 14.13 -1.60 -4.19
N LEU A 98 13.42 -1.57 -3.07
CA LEU A 98 13.75 -2.32 -1.86
C LEU A 98 13.68 -3.84 -2.08
N LEU A 99 12.73 -4.30 -2.89
CA LEU A 99 12.56 -5.71 -3.24
C LEU A 99 13.75 -6.27 -4.05
N ARG A 100 14.32 -5.48 -4.95
CA ARG A 100 15.38 -5.88 -5.90
C ARG A 100 16.78 -6.03 -5.27
N GLU A 101 16.89 -6.16 -3.96
CA GLU A 101 18.15 -6.31 -3.20
C GLU A 101 19.16 -5.14 -3.28
N GLU A 102 18.82 -3.97 -3.84
CA GLU A 102 19.77 -2.84 -3.84
C GLU A 102 20.02 -2.23 -2.45
N MET A 103 19.14 -2.48 -1.46
CA MET A 103 19.19 -1.80 -0.16
C MET A 103 18.58 -2.61 1.01
N ALA A 104 18.77 -3.93 1.06
CA ALA A 104 18.26 -4.76 2.16
C ALA A 104 18.79 -4.31 3.55
N GLU A 105 20.05 -3.89 3.62
CA GLU A 105 20.67 -3.35 4.84
C GLU A 105 20.11 -1.98 5.23
N GLU A 106 19.87 -1.09 4.27
CA GLU A 106 19.30 0.23 4.56
C GLU A 106 17.82 0.13 4.94
N LEU A 107 17.10 -0.87 4.40
CA LEU A 107 15.74 -1.21 4.83
C LEU A 107 15.72 -1.70 6.28
N ALA A 108 16.66 -2.58 6.64
CA ALA A 108 16.80 -3.05 8.01
C ALA A 108 17.15 -1.90 8.97
N GLN A 109 18.03 -0.98 8.55
CA GLN A 109 18.40 0.20 9.33
C GLN A 109 17.23 1.18 9.46
N PHE A 110 16.47 1.40 8.39
CA PHE A 110 15.28 2.23 8.40
C PHE A 110 14.19 1.64 9.29
N LEU A 111 13.96 0.33 9.21
CA LEU A 111 13.05 -0.41 10.09
C LEU A 111 13.36 -0.18 11.55
N ASP A 112 14.63 -0.41 11.91
CA ASP A 112 15.10 -0.29 13.27
C ASP A 112 14.86 1.14 13.79
N ASN A 113 15.16 2.15 12.97
CA ASN A 113 14.92 3.56 13.34
C ASN A 113 13.43 3.92 13.40
N TYR A 114 12.60 3.40 12.50
CA TYR A 114 11.17 3.66 12.47
C TYR A 114 10.47 3.04 13.68
N LEU A 115 10.75 1.77 13.97
CA LEU A 115 10.17 1.06 15.13
C LEU A 115 10.62 1.67 16.46
N LYS A 116 11.86 2.18 16.54
CA LYS A 116 12.34 2.94 17.72
C LYS A 116 11.64 4.29 17.90
N SER A 117 11.32 4.98 16.81
CA SER A 117 10.66 6.30 16.84
C SER A 117 9.14 6.22 16.95
N HIS A 118 8.55 5.08 16.57
CA HIS A 118 7.13 4.81 16.63
C HIS A 118 6.90 3.44 17.31
N PRO A 119 7.15 3.34 18.63
CA PRO A 119 6.92 2.10 19.36
C PRO A 119 5.47 1.69 19.16
N TYR A 120 5.26 0.40 18.84
CA TYR A 120 3.95 -0.20 18.71
C TYR A 120 3.18 0.08 20.00
N THR A 121 2.19 0.96 19.94
CA THR A 121 1.22 1.09 21.02
C THR A 121 0.21 -0.02 20.76
N ASP A 122 0.13 -0.98 21.68
CA ASP A 122 -0.97 -1.95 21.75
C ASP A 122 -2.28 -1.17 21.81
N ASN A 123 -2.83 -0.85 20.66
CA ASN A 123 -4.20 -0.37 20.49
C ASN A 123 -4.77 -1.19 19.33
N ASP A 124 -5.23 -2.39 19.69
CA ASP A 124 -6.09 -3.29 18.92
C ASP A 124 -7.47 -2.68 18.58
N ASP A 125 -7.56 -1.36 18.40
CA ASP A 125 -8.82 -0.61 18.29
C ASP A 125 -8.93 0.17 16.98
N LEU A 126 -8.27 -0.24 15.90
CA LEU A 126 -8.43 0.39 14.58
C LEU A 126 -8.36 -0.64 13.44
N LEU A 127 -9.33 -1.54 13.43
CA LEU A 127 -9.88 -2.13 12.20
C LEU A 127 -11.15 -1.37 11.79
#